data_AF-A0AAQ0H521-F1
#
_entry.id   AF-A0AAQ0H521-F1
#
_cell.length_a   1.000
_cell.length_b   1.000
_cell.length_c   1.000
_cell.angle_alpha   90.00
_cell.angle_beta   90.00
_cell.angle_gamma   90.00
#
_symmetry.space_group_name_H-M   'P 1'
#
loop_
_entity.id
_entity.type
_entity.pdbx_description
1 polymer ?
#
loop_
_entity_poly.entity_id
_entity_poly.type
_entity_poly.pdbx_seq_one_letter_code
_entity_poly.pdbx_strand_id
1 'polypeptide(L)'
;MTTPRLVAFDLDDTLAPSKSPLDPRMLETFASLLATVPVAVISGGNFQQFEQQLVTPLSARDGLVLDDLHLLPTCGTAYYRWSGSDWALQYAEDLTDDEKSRALAAVEAQAKAAGLWESETWGPILEDRGSQITFSALGQSAPVDVKKRWDPTGEKKDHLRRLVQAELPDLEVRSGGSTSVDITRKGIDKAYGMRRLAELTGIALDDVLFVGDRLDPEGNDYPVKALGVPCHAVEGWEDTDAFLTELIPTLR
;
A
#
# COMPACT_ATOMS: atom_id res chain seq x y z
N MET A 1 -0.88 14.44 23.48
CA MET A 1 -1.31 14.55 22.07
C MET A 1 -2.81 14.75 22.09
N THR A 2 -3.35 15.52 21.14
CA THR A 2 -4.80 15.60 20.92
C THR A 2 -5.31 14.23 20.46
N THR A 3 -6.52 13.86 20.87
CA THR A 3 -7.16 12.61 20.46
C THR A 3 -7.37 12.61 18.94
N PRO A 4 -6.87 11.62 18.19
CA PRO A 4 -7.04 11.57 16.74
C PRO A 4 -8.51 11.38 16.38
N ARG A 5 -8.95 12.02 15.28
CA ARG A 5 -10.29 11.86 14.71
C ARG A 5 -10.35 10.76 13.65
N LEU A 6 -9.19 10.29 13.18
CA LEU A 6 -9.03 9.15 12.28
C LEU A 6 -7.68 8.49 12.53
N VAL A 7 -7.63 7.16 12.50
CA VAL A 7 -6.37 6.41 12.54
C VAL A 7 -6.13 5.76 11.17
N ALA A 8 -5.02 6.09 10.54
CA ALA A 8 -4.61 5.56 9.25
C ALA A 8 -3.46 4.56 9.41
N PHE A 9 -3.44 3.51 8.59
CA PHE A 9 -2.44 2.46 8.66
C PHE A 9 -1.84 2.19 7.29
N ASP A 10 -0.54 1.88 7.26
CA ASP A 10 -0.03 0.97 6.23
C ASP A 10 -0.63 -0.44 6.41
N LEU A 11 -0.58 -1.26 5.37
CA LEU A 11 -1.07 -2.63 5.40
C LEU A 11 0.06 -3.64 5.70
N ASP A 12 1.01 -3.76 4.78
CA ASP A 12 2.05 -4.79 4.83
C ASP A 12 3.04 -4.48 5.97
N ASP A 13 3.39 -5.49 6.75
CA ASP A 13 4.27 -5.42 7.93
C ASP A 13 3.80 -4.40 9.01
N THR A 14 2.59 -3.86 8.89
CA THR A 14 1.95 -2.96 9.87
C THR A 14 0.65 -3.56 10.43
N LEU A 15 -0.29 -3.98 9.58
CA LEU A 15 -1.53 -4.66 10.01
C LEU A 15 -1.46 -6.17 9.82
N ALA A 16 -0.65 -6.65 8.88
CA ALA A 16 -0.45 -8.06 8.63
C ALA A 16 0.98 -8.29 8.11
N PRO A 17 1.55 -9.51 8.26
CA PRO A 17 2.77 -9.85 7.55
C PRO A 17 2.61 -9.59 6.06
N SER A 18 3.65 -9.08 5.39
CA SER A 18 3.58 -8.71 3.97
C SER A 18 2.86 -9.75 3.09
N LYS A 19 1.82 -9.30 2.38
CA LYS A 19 0.97 -10.11 1.48
C LYS A 19 0.26 -11.30 2.14
N SER A 20 0.00 -11.23 3.45
CA SER A 20 -0.66 -12.29 4.22
C SER A 20 -1.95 -11.77 4.88
N PRO A 21 -2.95 -12.63 5.15
CA PRO A 21 -4.15 -12.22 5.87
C PRO A 21 -3.83 -11.75 7.29
N LEU A 22 -4.70 -10.89 7.84
CA LEU A 22 -4.67 -10.51 9.25
C LEU A 22 -4.64 -11.75 10.16
N ASP A 23 -3.81 -11.67 11.19
CA ASP A 23 -3.88 -12.59 12.31
C ASP A 23 -5.22 -12.42 13.05
N PRO A 24 -5.86 -13.50 13.52
CA PRO A 24 -7.10 -13.40 14.29
C PRO A 24 -7.03 -12.46 15.50
N ARG A 25 -5.87 -12.36 16.17
CA ARG A 25 -5.68 -11.41 17.27
C ARG A 25 -5.78 -9.96 16.77
N MET A 26 -5.07 -9.65 15.69
CA MET A 26 -5.08 -8.31 15.09
C MET A 26 -6.48 -7.97 14.55
N LEU A 27 -7.20 -8.94 13.99
CA LEU A 27 -8.58 -8.75 13.53
C LEU A 27 -9.51 -8.26 14.66
N GLU A 28 -9.40 -8.84 15.86
CA GLU A 28 -10.22 -8.43 17.02
C GLU A 28 -9.86 -7.03 17.54
N THR A 29 -8.56 -6.70 17.59
CA THR A 29 -8.08 -5.38 17.99
C THR A 29 -8.47 -4.31 16.97
N PHE A 30 -8.30 -4.59 15.67
CA PHE A 30 -8.71 -3.70 14.58
C PHE A 30 -10.21 -3.42 14.59
N ALA A 31 -11.02 -4.45 14.84
CA ALA A 31 -12.46 -4.28 14.98
C ALA A 31 -12.86 -3.43 16.20
N SER A 32 -12.13 -3.57 17.31
CA SER A 32 -12.36 -2.73 18.50
C SER A 32 -12.02 -1.27 18.22
N LEU A 33 -11.02 -1.00 17.40
CA LEU A 33 -10.69 0.34 16.92
C LEU A 33 -11.79 0.91 16.02
N LEU A 34 -12.26 0.14 15.03
CA LEU A 34 -13.34 0.54 14.11
C LEU A 34 -14.63 0.93 14.84
N ALA A 35 -14.92 0.30 15.98
CA ALA A 35 -16.08 0.66 16.81
C ALA A 35 -15.91 1.99 17.56
N THR A 36 -14.73 2.60 17.53
CA THR A 36 -14.36 3.76 18.36
C THR A 36 -14.01 5.00 17.53
N VAL A 37 -13.33 4.83 16.40
CA VAL A 37 -12.83 5.93 15.56
C VAL A 37 -12.83 5.52 14.08
N PRO A 38 -13.02 6.45 13.13
CA PRO A 38 -12.79 6.17 11.72
C PRO A 38 -11.39 5.63 11.45
N VAL A 39 -11.30 4.66 10.55
CA VAL A 39 -10.03 4.00 10.20
C VAL A 39 -9.77 4.09 8.71
N ALA A 40 -8.54 4.37 8.34
CA ALA A 40 -8.09 4.26 6.95
C ALA A 40 -6.96 3.23 6.81
N VAL A 41 -6.95 2.49 5.71
CA VAL A 41 -5.84 1.62 5.33
C VAL A 41 -5.36 2.02 3.95
N ILE A 42 -4.08 2.33 3.83
CA ILE A 42 -3.42 2.76 2.59
C ILE A 42 -2.24 1.85 2.29
N SER A 43 -2.09 1.41 1.04
CA SER A 43 -0.96 0.58 0.62
C SER A 43 -0.71 0.73 -0.88
N GLY A 44 0.50 0.40 -1.33
CA GLY A 44 0.82 0.30 -2.76
C GLY A 44 0.19 -0.92 -3.45
N GLY A 45 -0.37 -1.87 -2.67
CA GLY A 45 -1.14 -3.00 -3.20
C GLY A 45 -2.41 -2.58 -3.92
N ASN A 46 -2.86 -3.37 -4.90
CA ASN A 46 -4.16 -3.17 -5.55
C ASN A 46 -5.33 -3.62 -4.66
N PHE A 47 -6.56 -3.42 -5.11
CA PHE A 47 -7.74 -3.84 -4.35
C PHE A 47 -7.78 -5.35 -4.09
N GLN A 48 -7.32 -6.19 -5.03
CA GLN A 48 -7.26 -7.64 -4.81
C GLN A 48 -6.34 -8.02 -3.62
N GLN A 49 -5.23 -7.30 -3.44
CA GLN A 49 -4.37 -7.48 -2.27
C GLN A 49 -5.09 -7.07 -0.98
N PHE A 50 -5.85 -5.97 -0.99
CA PHE A 50 -6.72 -5.59 0.14
C PHE A 50 -7.79 -6.66 0.40
N GLU A 51 -8.35 -7.25 -0.67
CA GLU A 51 -9.37 -8.29 -0.55
C GLU A 51 -8.86 -9.50 0.21
N GLN A 52 -7.66 -9.97 -0.15
CA GLN A 52 -7.03 -11.14 0.46
C GLN A 52 -6.57 -10.87 1.89
N GLN A 53 -5.97 -9.70 2.13
CA GLN A 53 -5.31 -9.42 3.41
C GLN A 53 -6.26 -8.89 4.49
N LEU A 54 -7.23 -8.05 4.08
CA LEU A 54 -8.04 -7.23 4.98
C LEU A 54 -9.54 -7.51 4.82
N VAL A 55 -10.10 -7.34 3.63
CA VAL A 55 -11.56 -7.42 3.43
C VAL A 55 -12.11 -8.81 3.74
N THR A 56 -11.49 -9.88 3.21
CA THR A 56 -11.98 -11.24 3.42
C THR A 56 -11.99 -11.62 4.91
N PRO A 57 -10.91 -11.37 5.69
CA PRO A 57 -10.95 -11.55 7.14
C PRO A 57 -12.03 -10.73 7.85
N LEU A 58 -12.22 -9.45 7.49
CA LEU A 58 -13.24 -8.59 8.10
C LEU A 58 -14.65 -9.08 7.78
N SER A 59 -14.93 -9.45 6.53
CA SER A 59 -16.24 -9.96 6.09
C SER A 59 -16.59 -11.32 6.71
N ALA A 60 -15.59 -12.09 7.14
CA ALA A 60 -15.81 -13.35 7.85
C ALA A 60 -16.16 -13.16 9.34
N ARG A 61 -16.04 -11.94 9.87
CA ARG A 61 -16.34 -11.60 11.27
C ARG A 61 -17.72 -10.99 11.39
N ASP A 62 -18.61 -11.69 12.08
CA ASP A 62 -19.99 -11.25 12.31
C ASP A 62 -20.05 -9.96 13.15
N GLY A 63 -21.03 -9.10 12.83
CA GLY A 63 -21.36 -7.91 13.62
C GLY A 63 -20.39 -6.74 13.46
N LEU A 64 -19.49 -6.78 12.48
CA LEU A 64 -18.58 -5.67 12.20
C LEU A 64 -19.28 -4.56 11.40
N VAL A 65 -19.17 -3.33 11.90
CA VAL A 65 -19.62 -2.12 11.19
C VAL A 65 -18.43 -1.58 10.39
N LEU A 66 -18.60 -1.48 9.07
CA LEU A 66 -17.53 -1.10 8.13
C LEU A 66 -17.72 0.31 7.56
N ASP A 67 -18.80 0.99 7.94
CA ASP A 67 -19.20 2.30 7.44
C ASP A 67 -18.12 3.35 7.61
N ASP A 68 -17.24 3.25 8.61
CA ASP A 68 -16.14 4.19 8.86
C ASP A 68 -14.74 3.64 8.49
N LEU A 69 -14.69 2.56 7.70
CA LEU A 69 -13.46 2.04 7.12
C LEU A 69 -13.20 2.60 5.70
N HIS A 70 -12.05 3.24 5.53
CA HIS A 70 -11.58 3.85 4.29
C HIS A 70 -10.46 3.00 3.68
N LEU A 71 -10.61 2.54 2.44
CA LEU A 71 -9.55 1.75 1.77
C LEU A 71 -8.94 2.55 0.62
N LEU A 72 -7.62 2.70 0.66
CA LEU A 72 -6.82 3.48 -0.28
C LEU A 72 -5.74 2.60 -0.94
N PRO A 73 -6.12 1.65 -1.82
CA PRO A 73 -5.14 0.89 -2.58
C PRO A 73 -4.34 1.79 -3.52
N THR A 74 -3.22 1.27 -4.04
CA THR A 74 -2.32 1.98 -4.98
C THR A 74 -1.94 3.39 -4.48
N CYS A 75 -1.56 3.50 -3.21
CA CYS A 75 -1.21 4.77 -2.56
C CYS A 75 -2.31 5.85 -2.64
N GLY A 76 -3.58 5.43 -2.69
CA GLY A 76 -4.73 6.32 -2.76
C GLY A 76 -5.10 6.84 -4.15
N THR A 77 -4.52 6.31 -5.23
CA THR A 77 -5.07 6.56 -6.59
C THR A 77 -6.39 5.85 -6.84
N ALA A 78 -6.78 4.91 -5.98
CA ALA A 78 -8.14 4.42 -5.90
C ALA A 78 -8.64 4.49 -4.45
N TYR A 79 -9.94 4.65 -4.29
CA TYR A 79 -10.59 4.79 -2.99
C TYR A 79 -11.90 4.01 -2.96
N TYR A 80 -12.06 3.20 -1.92
CA TYR A 80 -13.23 2.36 -1.74
C TYR A 80 -13.90 2.63 -0.40
N ARG A 81 -15.22 2.52 -0.41
CA ARG A 81 -16.07 2.65 0.78
C ARG A 81 -17.08 1.52 0.86
N TRP A 82 -17.42 1.15 2.08
CA TRP A 82 -18.49 0.20 2.32
C TRP A 82 -19.83 0.81 1.89
N SER A 83 -20.60 0.07 1.09
CA SER A 83 -21.92 0.48 0.60
C SER A 83 -23.09 -0.06 1.44
N GLY A 84 -22.79 -0.84 2.48
CA GLY A 84 -23.78 -1.60 3.27
C GLY A 84 -23.80 -3.09 2.96
N SER A 85 -23.40 -3.49 1.74
CA SER A 85 -23.34 -4.90 1.33
C SER A 85 -22.05 -5.30 0.62
N ASP A 86 -21.35 -4.35 0.01
CA ASP A 86 -20.08 -4.58 -0.69
C ASP A 86 -19.21 -3.32 -0.72
N TRP A 87 -17.96 -3.45 -1.16
CA TRP A 87 -17.03 -2.34 -1.37
C TRP A 87 -17.31 -1.63 -2.69
N ALA A 88 -17.68 -0.36 -2.60
CA ALA A 88 -17.93 0.50 -3.75
C ALA A 88 -16.71 1.38 -4.07
N LEU A 89 -16.22 1.27 -5.31
CA LEU A 89 -15.22 2.17 -5.87
C LEU A 89 -15.79 3.59 -5.95
N GLN A 90 -15.14 4.53 -5.26
CA GLN A 90 -15.52 5.95 -5.26
C GLN A 90 -14.81 6.71 -6.39
N TYR A 91 -13.53 6.43 -6.59
CA TYR A 91 -12.76 6.89 -7.74
C TYR A 91 -11.57 5.96 -8.00
N ALA A 92 -11.12 5.93 -9.25
CA ALA A 92 -9.84 5.38 -9.67
C ALA A 92 -9.18 6.36 -10.66
N GLU A 93 -7.89 6.64 -10.44
CA GLU A 93 -7.08 7.54 -11.27
C GLU A 93 -6.16 6.72 -12.18
N ASP A 94 -6.78 5.89 -13.00
CA ASP A 94 -6.07 4.96 -13.87
C ASP A 94 -5.15 5.66 -14.86
N LEU A 95 -4.06 4.96 -15.20
CA LEU A 95 -3.25 5.28 -16.36
C LEU A 95 -4.10 5.12 -17.62
N THR A 96 -3.90 5.99 -18.58
CA THR A 96 -4.48 5.87 -19.92
C THR A 96 -3.90 4.65 -20.64
N ASP A 97 -4.61 4.14 -21.64
CA ASP A 97 -4.13 3.02 -22.45
C ASP A 97 -2.76 3.28 -23.09
N ASP A 98 -2.48 4.54 -23.46
CA ASP A 98 -1.17 4.96 -23.96
C ASP A 98 -0.08 4.86 -22.87
N GLU A 99 -0.32 5.46 -21.69
CA GLU A 99 0.60 5.39 -20.55
C GLU A 99 0.90 3.93 -20.17
N LYS A 100 -0.13 3.08 -20.10
CA LYS A 100 0.00 1.64 -19.81
C LYS A 100 0.83 0.92 -20.86
N SER A 101 0.51 1.13 -22.13
CA SER A 101 1.21 0.46 -23.24
C SER A 101 2.69 0.85 -23.30
N ARG A 102 3.00 2.14 -23.14
CA ARG A 102 4.39 2.62 -23.07
C ARG A 102 5.12 2.08 -21.85
N ALA A 103 4.48 2.09 -20.68
CA ALA A 103 5.07 1.58 -19.44
C ALA A 103 5.42 0.09 -19.53
N LEU A 104 4.48 -0.74 -19.99
CA LEU A 104 4.69 -2.18 -20.19
C LEU A 104 5.81 -2.45 -21.19
N ALA A 105 5.79 -1.77 -22.34
CA ALA A 105 6.81 -1.95 -23.38
C ALA A 105 8.21 -1.54 -22.90
N ALA A 106 8.33 -0.39 -22.22
CA ALA A 106 9.59 0.13 -21.71
C ALA A 106 10.21 -0.80 -20.66
N VAL A 107 9.42 -1.21 -19.66
CA VAL A 107 9.95 -2.08 -18.59
C VAL A 107 10.30 -3.47 -19.09
N GLU A 108 9.52 -4.03 -20.03
CA GLU A 108 9.83 -5.31 -20.66
C GLU A 108 11.14 -5.24 -21.45
N ALA A 109 11.28 -4.23 -22.32
CA ALA A 109 12.48 -4.07 -23.15
C ALA A 109 13.73 -3.87 -22.30
N GLN A 110 13.67 -2.98 -21.31
CA GLN A 110 14.82 -2.67 -20.45
C GLN A 110 15.18 -3.82 -19.51
N ALA A 111 14.19 -4.53 -18.94
CA ALA A 111 14.47 -5.70 -18.10
C ALA A 111 15.13 -6.82 -18.92
N LYS A 112 14.68 -7.07 -20.15
CA LYS A 112 15.32 -8.04 -21.06
C LYS A 112 16.73 -7.63 -21.45
N ALA A 113 16.94 -6.37 -21.84
CA ALA A 113 18.25 -5.86 -22.22
C ALA A 113 19.26 -5.88 -21.06
N ALA A 114 18.80 -5.64 -19.83
CA ALA A 114 19.62 -5.70 -18.62
C ALA A 114 19.84 -7.13 -18.08
N GLY A 115 19.25 -8.16 -18.70
CA GLY A 115 19.34 -9.55 -18.22
C GLY A 115 18.60 -9.80 -16.90
N LEU A 116 17.58 -9.00 -16.60
CA LEU A 116 16.77 -9.06 -15.38
C LEU A 116 15.40 -9.70 -15.61
N TRP A 117 15.12 -10.17 -16.83
CA TRP A 117 13.89 -10.87 -17.18
C TRP A 117 14.03 -12.37 -16.93
N GLU A 118 13.44 -12.86 -15.84
CA GLU A 118 13.52 -14.27 -15.44
C GLU A 118 12.58 -15.15 -16.28
N SER A 119 12.96 -16.42 -16.46
CA SER A 119 12.15 -17.40 -17.21
C SER A 119 11.32 -18.30 -16.29
N GLU A 120 11.79 -18.53 -15.06
CA GLU A 120 11.10 -19.35 -14.06
C GLU A 120 10.51 -18.43 -12.99
N THR A 121 9.20 -18.20 -13.08
CA THR A 121 8.51 -17.23 -12.22
C THR A 121 7.30 -17.82 -11.52
N TRP A 122 6.93 -17.21 -10.40
CA TRP A 122 5.69 -17.48 -9.69
C TRP A 122 4.65 -16.46 -10.15
N GLY A 123 3.90 -16.82 -11.19
CA GLY A 123 2.91 -15.95 -11.81
C GLY A 123 3.52 -14.92 -12.77
N PRO A 124 2.70 -13.97 -13.26
CA PRO A 124 3.13 -12.98 -14.24
C PRO A 124 4.23 -12.06 -13.72
N ILE A 125 5.17 -11.67 -14.58
CA ILE A 125 6.19 -10.64 -14.28
C ILE A 125 5.56 -9.25 -14.29
N LEU A 126 4.72 -8.97 -15.29
CA LEU A 126 4.06 -7.70 -15.45
C LEU A 126 2.63 -7.77 -14.93
N GLU A 127 2.20 -6.72 -14.26
CA GLU A 127 0.85 -6.57 -13.74
C GLU A 127 0.37 -5.14 -13.98
N ASP A 128 -0.81 -5.01 -14.60
CA ASP A 128 -1.55 -3.75 -14.69
C ASP A 128 -2.54 -3.66 -13.53
N ARG A 129 -2.39 -2.65 -12.68
CA ARG A 129 -3.23 -2.37 -11.51
C ARG A 129 -4.18 -1.19 -11.73
N GLY A 130 -4.40 -0.79 -12.99
CA GLY A 130 -5.19 0.40 -13.34
C GLY A 130 -4.35 1.67 -13.31
N SER A 131 -4.02 2.13 -12.11
CA SER A 131 -3.24 3.34 -11.85
C SER A 131 -1.72 3.12 -11.76
N GLN A 132 -1.28 1.87 -11.81
CA GLN A 132 0.11 1.47 -11.67
C GLN A 132 0.42 0.27 -12.57
N ILE A 133 1.56 0.31 -13.26
CA ILE A 133 2.18 -0.88 -13.84
C ILE A 133 3.26 -1.39 -12.90
N THR A 134 3.27 -2.69 -12.60
CA THR A 134 4.27 -3.31 -11.74
C THR A 134 5.04 -4.39 -12.49
N PHE A 135 6.36 -4.25 -12.53
CA PHE A 135 7.26 -5.34 -12.88
C PHE A 135 7.72 -6.04 -11.60
N SER A 136 7.70 -7.38 -11.58
CA SER A 136 8.24 -8.22 -10.51
C SER A 136 9.13 -9.29 -11.13
N ALA A 137 10.44 -9.22 -10.91
CA ALA A 137 11.41 -10.06 -11.62
C ALA A 137 11.14 -11.57 -11.49
N LEU A 138 10.73 -12.03 -10.31
CA LEU A 138 10.40 -13.43 -10.05
C LEU A 138 8.90 -13.76 -10.20
N GLY A 139 8.10 -12.82 -10.69
CA GLY A 139 6.64 -12.93 -10.75
C GLY A 139 5.91 -12.45 -9.49
N GLN A 140 4.65 -12.05 -9.64
CA GLN A 140 3.86 -11.41 -8.57
C GLN A 140 3.68 -12.29 -7.31
N SER A 141 3.70 -13.61 -7.47
CA SER A 141 3.39 -14.60 -6.42
C SER A 141 4.64 -15.28 -5.84
N ALA A 142 5.84 -14.75 -6.09
CA ALA A 142 7.07 -15.36 -5.60
C ALA A 142 7.14 -15.36 -4.06
N PRO A 143 7.63 -16.46 -3.43
CA PRO A 143 7.83 -16.52 -2.00
C PRO A 143 8.78 -15.43 -1.47
N VAL A 144 8.50 -14.91 -0.28
CA VAL A 144 9.23 -13.78 0.31
C VAL A 144 10.72 -14.07 0.47
N ASP A 145 11.07 -15.26 0.93
CA ASP A 145 12.45 -15.70 1.13
C ASP A 145 13.24 -15.79 -0.18
N VAL A 146 12.59 -16.17 -1.28
CA VAL A 146 13.22 -16.19 -2.62
C VAL A 146 13.39 -14.76 -3.13
N LYS A 147 12.36 -13.91 -3.00
CA LYS A 147 12.41 -12.50 -3.40
C LYS A 147 13.54 -11.73 -2.71
N LYS A 148 13.72 -11.92 -1.40
CA LYS A 148 14.80 -11.27 -0.63
C LYS A 148 16.21 -11.67 -1.09
N ARG A 149 16.37 -12.87 -1.65
CA ARG A 149 17.67 -13.38 -2.14
C ARG A 149 18.03 -12.89 -3.55
N TRP A 150 17.06 -12.42 -4.33
CA TRP A 150 17.25 -12.07 -5.73
C TRP A 150 18.09 -10.80 -5.93
N ASP A 151 17.82 -9.76 -5.14
CA ASP A 151 18.54 -8.48 -5.18
C ASP A 151 18.76 -7.93 -3.76
N PRO A 152 19.65 -8.55 -2.96
CA PRO A 152 19.84 -8.20 -1.56
C PRO A 152 20.33 -6.77 -1.35
N THR A 153 21.03 -6.19 -2.34
CA THR A 153 21.57 -4.83 -2.30
C THR A 153 20.63 -3.80 -2.92
N GLY A 154 19.62 -4.23 -3.68
CA GLY A 154 18.74 -3.34 -4.45
C GLY A 154 19.37 -2.76 -5.71
N GLU A 155 20.61 -3.12 -6.03
CA GLU A 155 21.34 -2.55 -7.17
C GLU A 155 20.71 -2.94 -8.51
N LYS A 156 20.14 -4.15 -8.62
CA LYS A 156 19.50 -4.62 -9.87
C LYS A 156 18.24 -3.82 -10.16
N LYS A 157 17.33 -3.71 -9.18
CA LYS A 157 16.08 -2.95 -9.34
C LYS A 157 16.35 -1.47 -9.54
N ASP A 158 17.35 -0.91 -8.86
CA ASP A 158 17.72 0.50 -9.05
C ASP A 158 18.34 0.77 -10.42
N HIS A 159 19.09 -0.17 -10.95
CA HIS A 159 19.57 -0.10 -12.33
C HIS A 159 18.41 -0.11 -13.32
N LEU A 160 17.48 -1.06 -13.19
CA LEU A 160 16.29 -1.16 -14.05
C LEU A 160 15.44 0.12 -13.95
N ARG A 161 15.16 0.59 -12.73
CA ARG A 161 14.41 1.83 -12.48
C ARG A 161 14.99 3.00 -13.27
N ARG A 162 16.32 3.20 -13.24
CA ARG A 162 16.97 4.30 -13.98
C ARG A 162 16.81 4.18 -15.49
N LEU A 163 16.93 2.97 -16.03
CA LEU A 163 16.77 2.71 -17.46
C LEU A 163 15.33 3.02 -17.92
N VAL A 164 14.34 2.50 -17.20
CA VAL A 164 12.92 2.69 -17.52
C VAL A 164 12.50 4.16 -17.33
N GLN A 165 12.99 4.82 -16.27
CA GLN A 165 12.70 6.24 -16.02
C GLN A 165 13.17 7.15 -17.16
N ALA A 166 14.28 6.80 -17.84
CA ALA A 166 14.79 7.57 -18.96
C ALA A 166 13.87 7.51 -20.20
N GLU A 167 13.09 6.43 -20.37
CA GLU A 167 12.14 6.28 -21.47
C GLU A 167 10.76 6.88 -21.18
N LEU A 168 10.42 7.03 -19.90
CA LEU A 168 9.11 7.51 -19.43
C LEU A 168 9.25 8.81 -18.64
N PRO A 169 9.69 9.92 -19.27
CA PRO A 169 9.97 11.17 -18.55
C PRO A 169 8.71 11.85 -17.99
N ASP A 170 7.53 11.47 -18.46
CA ASP A 170 6.22 11.96 -18.01
C ASP A 170 5.64 11.15 -16.84
N LEU A 171 6.09 9.91 -16.65
CA LEU A 171 5.72 9.03 -15.54
C LEU A 171 6.80 9.00 -14.47
N GLU A 172 6.51 8.33 -13.36
CA GLU A 172 7.44 8.11 -12.27
C GLU A 172 7.70 6.62 -12.10
N VAL A 173 8.98 6.26 -11.98
CA VAL A 173 9.43 4.87 -11.83
C VAL A 173 10.11 4.73 -10.48
N ARG A 174 9.57 3.87 -9.62
CA ARG A 174 10.06 3.65 -8.26
C ARG A 174 10.49 2.21 -8.06
N SER A 175 11.48 2.01 -7.19
CA SER A 175 11.86 0.66 -6.75
C SER A 175 10.82 0.18 -5.73
N GLY A 176 10.15 -0.94 -6.02
CA GLY A 176 9.12 -1.54 -5.17
C GLY A 176 9.59 -2.85 -4.55
N GLY A 177 9.31 -3.07 -3.26
CA GLY A 177 9.61 -4.33 -2.57
C GLY A 177 11.05 -4.87 -2.78
N SER A 178 11.21 -6.19 -2.82
CA SER A 178 12.51 -6.84 -3.02
C SER A 178 12.88 -7.12 -4.48
N THR A 179 11.89 -7.22 -5.38
CA THR A 179 12.08 -7.67 -6.76
C THR A 179 11.36 -6.82 -7.79
N SER A 180 10.80 -5.68 -7.39
CA SER A 180 9.80 -4.98 -8.19
C SER A 180 10.21 -3.57 -8.57
N VAL A 181 9.65 -3.10 -9.68
CA VAL A 181 9.71 -1.71 -10.14
C VAL A 181 8.28 -1.30 -10.47
N ASP A 182 7.83 -0.21 -9.86
CA ASP A 182 6.49 0.33 -10.01
C ASP A 182 6.53 1.58 -10.89
N ILE A 183 5.55 1.69 -11.79
CA ILE A 183 5.40 2.82 -12.72
C ILE A 183 4.03 3.43 -12.50
N THR A 184 4.01 4.70 -12.11
CA THR A 184 2.80 5.48 -11.79
C THR A 184 2.86 6.85 -12.44
N ARG A 185 1.78 7.63 -12.33
CA ARG A 185 1.88 9.09 -12.57
C ARG A 185 2.80 9.72 -11.52
N LYS A 186 3.38 10.87 -11.88
CA LYS A 186 4.26 11.63 -10.98
C LYS A 186 3.52 12.08 -9.73
N GLY A 187 4.23 11.99 -8.60
CA GLY A 187 3.75 12.50 -7.31
C GLY A 187 2.77 11.56 -6.62
N ILE A 188 2.66 10.31 -7.08
CA ILE A 188 1.86 9.28 -6.41
C ILE A 188 2.71 8.59 -5.34
N ASP A 189 2.36 8.84 -4.08
CA ASP A 189 2.91 8.20 -2.88
C ASP A 189 1.86 8.21 -1.75
N LYS A 190 2.21 7.71 -0.55
CA LYS A 190 1.25 7.72 0.56
C LYS A 190 0.86 9.14 0.99
N ALA A 191 1.70 10.16 0.79
CA ALA A 191 1.33 11.55 1.07
C ALA A 191 0.23 12.04 0.11
N TYR A 192 0.26 11.62 -1.15
CA TYR A 192 -0.84 11.84 -2.09
C TYR A 192 -2.15 11.27 -1.53
N GLY A 193 -2.18 9.98 -1.19
CA GLY A 193 -3.37 9.33 -0.64
C GLY A 193 -3.87 10.00 0.65
N MET A 194 -2.97 10.42 1.55
CA MET A 194 -3.36 11.12 2.79
C MET A 194 -4.00 12.49 2.52
N ARG A 195 -3.52 13.26 1.53
CA ARG A 195 -4.18 14.51 1.15
C ARG A 195 -5.58 14.26 0.58
N ARG A 196 -5.73 13.26 -0.28
CA ARG A 196 -7.05 12.86 -0.82
C ARG A 196 -7.99 12.41 0.29
N LEU A 197 -7.51 11.62 1.24
CA LEU A 197 -8.28 11.21 2.42
C LEU A 197 -8.78 12.41 3.23
N ALA A 198 -7.92 13.39 3.50
CA ALA A 198 -8.29 14.61 4.23
C ALA A 198 -9.35 15.42 3.48
N GLU A 199 -9.22 15.58 2.16
CA GLU A 199 -10.23 16.25 1.31
C GLU A 199 -11.59 15.53 1.35
N LEU A 200 -11.59 14.20 1.29
CA LEU A 200 -12.81 13.39 1.22
C LEU A 200 -13.53 13.27 2.56
N THR A 201 -12.78 13.24 3.66
CA THR A 201 -13.31 13.09 5.02
C THR A 201 -13.59 14.44 5.69
N GLY A 202 -12.94 15.51 5.24
CA GLY A 202 -12.93 16.80 5.94
C GLY A 202 -12.15 16.78 7.26
N ILE A 203 -11.36 15.72 7.52
CA ILE A 203 -10.51 15.60 8.70
C ILE A 203 -9.14 16.18 8.38
N ALA A 204 -8.69 17.14 9.17
CA ALA A 204 -7.38 17.77 8.98
C ALA A 204 -6.26 16.75 9.25
N LEU A 205 -5.13 16.89 8.55
CA LEU A 205 -3.97 15.99 8.71
C LEU A 205 -3.42 15.96 10.14
N ASP A 206 -3.52 17.08 10.87
CA ASP A 206 -3.13 17.17 12.30
C ASP A 206 -4.05 16.38 13.24
N ASP A 207 -5.27 16.05 12.78
CA ASP A 207 -6.24 15.23 13.50
C ASP A 207 -6.14 13.73 13.11
N VAL A 208 -5.22 13.37 12.22
CA VAL A 208 -4.97 11.99 11.81
C VAL A 208 -3.76 11.43 12.54
N LEU A 209 -3.87 10.20 13.03
CA LEU A 209 -2.71 9.42 13.46
C LEU A 209 -2.39 8.36 12.40
N PHE A 210 -1.18 8.39 11.84
CA PHE A 210 -0.71 7.36 10.90
C PHE A 210 0.17 6.33 11.62
N VAL A 211 -0.04 5.03 11.36
CA VAL A 211 0.78 3.92 11.87
C VAL A 211 1.42 3.20 10.69
N GLY A 212 2.73 2.98 10.73
CA GLY A 212 3.46 2.31 9.65
C GLY A 212 4.86 1.86 10.06
N ASP A 213 5.42 0.89 9.32
CA ASP A 213 6.71 0.27 9.62
C ASP A 213 7.90 0.98 8.95
N ARG A 214 7.70 1.62 7.80
CA ARG A 214 8.76 2.25 6.99
C ARG A 214 8.72 3.78 7.04
N LEU A 215 8.77 4.34 8.25
CA LEU A 215 8.84 5.79 8.51
C LEU A 215 10.27 6.36 8.50
N ASP A 216 11.26 5.53 8.18
CA ASP A 216 12.65 5.95 7.91
C ASP A 216 12.74 6.76 6.61
N PRO A 217 13.73 7.66 6.42
CA PRO A 217 13.79 8.54 5.23
C PRO A 217 13.76 7.86 3.86
N GLU A 218 14.11 6.57 3.78
CA GLU A 218 14.09 5.77 2.55
C GLU A 218 12.83 4.90 2.43
N GLY A 219 12.00 4.88 3.48
CA GLY A 219 10.80 4.09 3.58
C GLY A 219 9.59 4.68 2.85
N ASN A 220 8.64 3.81 2.51
CA ASN A 220 7.46 4.21 1.73
C ASN A 220 6.42 5.02 2.55
N ASP A 221 6.49 5.01 3.88
CA ASP A 221 5.63 5.80 4.78
C ASP A 221 6.20 7.18 5.09
N TYR A 222 7.52 7.38 4.90
CA TYR A 222 8.15 8.66 5.16
C TYR A 222 7.48 9.87 4.50
N PRO A 223 6.94 9.78 3.26
CA PRO A 223 6.15 10.87 2.69
C PRO A 223 5.00 11.34 3.59
N VAL A 224 4.34 10.44 4.34
CA VAL A 224 3.27 10.79 5.30
C VAL A 224 3.82 11.58 6.48
N LYS A 225 4.97 11.15 7.01
CA LYS A 225 5.67 11.86 8.09
C LYS A 225 6.17 13.24 7.64
N ALA A 226 6.73 13.32 6.43
CA ALA A 226 7.22 14.56 5.83
C ALA A 226 6.07 15.53 5.51
N LEU A 227 4.86 15.03 5.32
CA LEU A 227 3.64 15.82 5.16
C LEU A 227 3.19 16.50 6.48
N GLY A 228 3.76 16.09 7.63
CA GLY A 228 3.44 16.63 8.95
C GLY A 228 2.35 15.87 9.70
N VAL A 229 1.86 14.75 9.15
CA VAL A 229 0.89 13.89 9.84
C VAL A 229 1.56 13.30 11.10
N PRO A 230 0.91 13.34 12.28
CA PRO A 230 1.35 12.58 13.45
C PRO A 230 1.53 11.09 13.11
N CYS A 231 2.72 10.54 13.35
CA CYS A 231 3.02 9.14 13.04
C CYS A 231 3.44 8.34 14.28
N HIS A 232 3.05 7.07 14.31
CA HIS A 232 3.56 6.04 15.21
C HIS A 232 4.30 4.97 14.39
N ALA A 233 5.56 4.72 14.72
CA ALA A 233 6.36 3.71 14.04
C ALA A 233 6.20 2.36 14.72
N VAL A 234 6.08 1.30 13.92
CA VAL A 234 5.97 -0.08 14.39
C VAL A 234 7.00 -0.97 13.71
N GLU A 235 7.35 -2.10 14.33
CA GLU A 235 8.24 -3.10 13.70
C GLU A 235 7.47 -4.24 12.99
N GLY A 236 6.16 -4.34 13.22
CA GLY A 236 5.33 -5.45 12.80
C GLY A 236 3.88 -5.33 13.29
N TRP A 237 3.02 -6.24 12.84
CA TRP A 237 1.62 -6.27 13.27
C TRP A 237 1.47 -6.57 14.77
N GLU A 238 2.41 -7.29 15.38
CA GLU A 238 2.40 -7.55 16.82
C GLU A 238 2.61 -6.28 17.64
N ASP A 239 3.44 -5.36 17.13
CA ASP A 239 3.71 -4.06 17.74
C ASP A 239 2.51 -3.12 17.55
N THR A 240 1.90 -3.13 16.37
CA THR A 240 0.62 -2.45 16.12
C THR A 240 -0.48 -2.93 17.07
N ASP A 241 -0.64 -4.24 17.28
CA ASP A 241 -1.63 -4.81 18.19
C ASP A 241 -1.42 -4.33 19.64
N ALA A 242 -0.17 -4.35 20.11
CA ALA A 242 0.20 -3.84 21.44
C ALA A 242 -0.11 -2.34 21.57
N PHE A 243 0.30 -1.54 20.58
CA PHE A 243 0.02 -0.11 20.55
C PHE A 243 -1.49 0.20 20.58
N LEU A 244 -2.29 -0.50 19.77
CA LEU A 244 -3.73 -0.26 19.70
C LEU A 244 -4.45 -0.67 21.00
N THR A 245 -3.96 -1.69 21.69
CA THR A 245 -4.48 -2.08 23.02
C THR A 245 -4.33 -0.95 24.05
N GLU A 246 -3.28 -0.15 23.94
CA GLU A 246 -3.07 1.05 24.78
C GLU A 246 -3.82 2.27 24.27
N LEU A 247 -3.91 2.46 22.94
CA LEU A 247 -4.54 3.62 22.32
C LEU A 247 -6.06 3.62 22.49
N ILE A 248 -6.74 2.50 22.19
CA ILE A 248 -8.22 2.42 22.12
C ILE A 248 -8.90 2.94 23.40
N PRO A 249 -8.45 2.60 24.63
CA PRO A 249 -9.03 3.15 25.86
C PRO A 249 -8.97 4.68 25.98
N THR A 250 -8.06 5.34 25.27
CA THR A 250 -7.88 6.81 25.29
C THR A 250 -8.74 7.55 24.27
N LEU A 251 -9.37 6.83 23.34
CA LEU A 251 -10.22 7.38 22.29
C LEU A 251 -11.70 7.50 22.69
N ARG A 252 -12.06 6.99 23.88
CA ARG A 252 -13.42 6.97 24.42
C ARG A 252 -13.74 8.17 25.29
#